data_AF-A0A1I7YSL9-F1
#
_entry.id   AF-A0A1I7YSL9-F1
#
_cell.length_a   1.000
_cell.length_b   1.000
_cell.length_c   1.000
_cell.angle_alpha   90.00
_cell.angle_beta   90.00
_cell.angle_gamma   90.00
#
_symmetry.space_group_name_H-M   'P 1'
#
loop_
_entity.id
_entity.type
_entity.pdbx_description
1 polymer ?
#
loop_
_entity_poly.entity_id
_entity_poly.type
_entity_poly.pdbx_seq_one_letter_code
_entity_poly.pdbx_strand_id
1 'polypeptide(L)'
;VSGASTALQVSQADLDRATKALADAGIAVKGASLGEKGKGALVRLAKQDDQLPAKDVVRKALGDDYVVALNLAPTTPQWLRNLGASPMKLGLDLSGGVHFLLEVDMDKAMAARLKVYEGEVKSLLRKERVRYRSLPQQDGGIQLGFSDDQSRE
;
A
#
# COMPACT_ATOMS: atom_id res chain seq x y z
N VAL A 1 10.82 -4.05 -10.41
CA VAL A 1 9.97 -3.28 -11.33
C VAL A 1 9.23 -4.27 -12.22
N SER A 2 7.93 -4.13 -12.38
CA SER A 2 7.10 -4.88 -13.34
C SER A 2 6.13 -3.93 -14.04
N GLY A 3 5.61 -4.30 -15.21
CA GLY A 3 4.55 -3.53 -15.85
C GLY A 3 3.27 -3.50 -14.99
N ALA A 4 2.51 -2.41 -15.07
CA ALA A 4 1.21 -2.27 -14.39
C ALA A 4 0.11 -3.15 -15.02
N SER A 5 0.34 -3.66 -16.24
CA SER A 5 -0.51 -4.66 -16.88
C SER A 5 0.34 -5.81 -17.43
N THR A 6 -0.27 -6.97 -17.62
CA THR A 6 0.38 -8.16 -18.23
C THR A 6 0.83 -7.95 -19.67
N ALA A 7 0.31 -6.92 -20.35
CA ALA A 7 0.70 -6.54 -21.70
C ALA A 7 1.93 -5.62 -21.75
N LEU A 8 2.22 -4.91 -20.65
CA LEU A 8 3.33 -3.98 -20.59
C LEU A 8 4.63 -4.72 -20.22
N GLN A 9 5.55 -4.81 -21.18
CA GLN A 9 6.86 -5.42 -20.97
C GLN A 9 7.87 -4.37 -20.53
N VAL A 10 8.74 -4.76 -19.59
CA VAL A 10 9.87 -3.94 -19.19
C VAL A 10 11.01 -4.15 -20.19
N SER A 11 11.44 -3.08 -20.83
CA SER A 11 12.50 -3.09 -21.85
C SER A 11 13.87 -2.71 -21.26
N GLN A 12 14.94 -2.92 -22.03
CA GLN A 12 16.28 -2.45 -21.67
C GLN A 12 16.32 -0.92 -21.51
N ALA A 13 15.58 -0.18 -22.35
CA ALA A 13 15.51 1.28 -22.25
C ALA A 13 14.88 1.73 -20.92
N ASP A 14 13.91 0.99 -20.40
CA ASP A 14 13.30 1.27 -19.09
C ASP A 14 14.28 0.98 -17.95
N LEU A 15 15.06 -0.09 -18.08
CA LEU A 15 16.13 -0.41 -17.14
C LEU A 15 17.19 0.69 -17.11
N ASP A 16 17.62 1.16 -18.28
CA ASP A 16 18.62 2.22 -18.41
C ASP A 16 18.10 3.55 -17.86
N ARG A 17 16.82 3.88 -18.13
CA ARG A 17 16.16 5.07 -17.57
C ARG A 17 16.11 5.02 -16.04
N ALA A 18 15.71 3.88 -15.47
CA ALA A 18 15.67 3.68 -14.02
C ALA A 18 17.08 3.78 -13.40
N THR A 19 18.08 3.16 -14.02
CA THR A 19 19.47 3.15 -13.53
C THR A 19 20.09 4.55 -13.59
N LYS A 20 19.79 5.31 -14.66
CA LYS A 20 20.22 6.70 -14.81
C LYS A 20 19.59 7.60 -13.74
N ALA A 21 18.28 7.49 -13.52
CA ALA A 21 17.59 8.28 -12.50
C ALA A 21 18.16 8.01 -11.08
N LEU A 22 18.53 6.76 -10.79
CA LEU A 22 19.19 6.40 -9.53
C LEU A 22 20.58 7.02 -9.42
N ALA A 23 21.37 6.98 -10.49
CA ALA A 23 22.70 7.61 -10.51
C ALA A 23 22.61 9.14 -10.33
N ASP A 24 21.67 9.79 -11.00
CA ASP A 24 21.40 11.23 -10.88
C ASP A 24 20.97 11.62 -9.45
N ALA A 25 20.30 10.69 -8.74
CA ALA A 25 19.93 10.85 -7.33
C ALA A 25 21.04 10.44 -6.34
N GLY A 26 22.24 10.08 -6.82
CA GLY A 26 23.37 9.67 -5.97
C GLY A 26 23.24 8.27 -5.35
N ILE A 27 22.33 7.44 -5.86
CA ILE A 27 22.09 6.09 -5.35
C ILE A 27 22.95 5.08 -6.11
N ALA A 28 23.85 4.40 -5.40
CA ALA A 28 24.78 3.45 -6.00
C ALA A 28 24.08 2.13 -6.38
N VAL A 29 24.10 1.80 -7.67
CA VAL A 29 23.57 0.54 -8.21
C VAL A 29 24.68 -0.51 -8.26
N LYS A 30 24.46 -1.65 -7.59
CA LYS A 30 25.35 -2.81 -7.57
C LYS A 30 25.19 -3.69 -8.81
N GLY A 31 24.00 -3.71 -9.40
CA GLY A 31 23.74 -4.43 -10.64
C GLY A 31 22.29 -4.34 -11.07
N ALA A 32 22.04 -4.45 -12.36
CA ALA A 32 20.73 -4.35 -12.97
C ALA A 32 20.51 -5.54 -13.92
N SER A 33 19.32 -6.13 -13.92
CA SER A 33 19.00 -7.29 -14.77
C SER A 33 17.53 -7.27 -15.18
N LEU A 34 17.26 -7.56 -16.45
CA LEU A 34 15.91 -7.85 -16.94
C LEU A 34 15.46 -9.23 -16.47
N GLY A 35 14.18 -9.33 -16.09
CA GLY A 35 13.51 -10.58 -15.81
C GLY A 35 13.17 -11.35 -17.08
N GLU A 36 12.89 -12.64 -16.94
CA GLU A 36 12.58 -13.50 -18.08
C GLU A 36 11.41 -12.94 -18.91
N LYS A 37 11.61 -12.91 -20.23
CA LYS A 37 10.60 -12.49 -21.22
C LYS A 37 10.00 -11.08 -20.96
N GLY A 38 10.79 -10.15 -20.43
CA GLY A 38 10.35 -8.77 -20.21
C GLY A 38 9.29 -8.61 -19.11
N LYS A 39 9.06 -9.63 -18.29
CA LYS A 39 8.07 -9.60 -17.19
C LYS A 39 8.46 -8.65 -16.05
N GLY A 40 9.67 -8.12 -16.06
CA GLY A 40 10.14 -7.17 -15.06
C GLY A 40 11.60 -6.80 -15.21
N ALA A 41 12.05 -5.95 -14.32
CA ALA A 41 13.45 -5.58 -14.11
C ALA A 41 13.78 -5.64 -12.61
N LEU A 42 15.01 -6.03 -12.31
CA LEU A 42 15.55 -6.08 -10.97
C LEU A 42 16.81 -5.21 -10.92
N VAL A 43 16.78 -4.21 -10.04
CA VAL A 43 17.91 -3.33 -9.74
C VAL A 43 18.36 -3.63 -8.31
N ARG A 44 19.63 -4.00 -8.15
CA ARG A 44 20.28 -4.23 -6.86
C ARG A 44 21.04 -2.98 -6.48
N LEU A 45 20.78 -2.49 -5.28
CA LEU A 45 21.48 -1.33 -4.72
C LEU A 45 22.70 -1.78 -3.91
N ALA A 46 23.64 -0.86 -3.69
CA ALA A 46 24.79 -1.11 -2.84
C ALA A 46 24.43 -1.14 -1.35
N LYS A 47 23.52 -0.26 -0.91
CA LYS A 47 23.06 -0.13 0.48
C LYS A 47 21.57 -0.43 0.59
N GLN A 48 21.16 -0.96 1.74
CA GLN A 48 19.76 -1.22 2.03
C GLN A 48 18.98 0.06 2.31
N ASP A 49 19.59 1.04 2.98
CA ASP A 49 18.95 2.33 3.32
C ASP A 49 18.55 3.13 2.07
N ASP A 50 19.21 2.87 0.94
CA ASP A 50 18.91 3.50 -0.33
C ASP A 50 17.64 2.93 -1.00
N GLN A 51 17.07 1.83 -0.51
CA GLN A 51 15.92 1.16 -1.14
C GLN A 51 14.65 2.02 -1.19
N LEU A 52 14.29 2.65 -0.07
CA LEU A 52 13.12 3.52 0.00
C LEU A 52 13.25 4.75 -0.92
N PRO A 53 14.32 5.56 -0.85
CA PRO A 53 14.47 6.68 -1.77
C PRO A 53 14.60 6.22 -3.23
N ALA A 54 15.25 5.07 -3.49
CA ALA A 54 15.33 4.50 -4.83
C ALA A 54 13.96 4.17 -5.42
N LYS A 55 13.04 3.60 -4.63
CA LYS A 55 11.67 3.30 -5.08
C LYS A 55 10.97 4.57 -5.57
N ASP A 56 11.10 5.67 -4.83
CA ASP A 56 10.45 6.92 -5.19
C ASP A 56 11.07 7.55 -6.44
N VAL A 57 12.40 7.53 -6.56
CA VAL A 57 13.12 8.01 -7.75
C VAL A 57 12.72 7.22 -8.99
N VAL A 58 12.73 5.88 -8.92
CA VAL A 58 12.40 5.02 -10.06
C VAL A 58 10.93 5.14 -10.43
N ARG A 59 10.02 5.24 -9.45
CA ARG A 59 8.59 5.46 -9.72
C ARG A 59 8.36 6.77 -10.47
N LYS A 60 9.00 7.86 -10.04
CA LYS A 60 8.93 9.15 -10.73
C LYS A 60 9.51 9.10 -12.14
N ALA A 61 10.60 8.35 -12.35
CA ALA A 61 11.27 8.26 -13.65
C ALA A 61 10.54 7.39 -14.68
N LEU A 62 9.84 6.33 -14.23
CA LEU A 62 9.12 5.40 -15.09
C LEU A 62 7.63 5.76 -15.25
N GLY A 63 7.06 6.51 -14.33
CA GLY A 63 5.63 6.86 -14.33
C GLY A 63 4.73 5.75 -13.79
N ASP A 64 3.43 5.96 -13.89
CA ASP A 64 2.39 5.10 -13.29
C ASP A 64 2.16 3.78 -14.06
N ASP A 65 2.73 3.66 -15.26
CA ASP A 65 2.67 2.45 -16.09
C ASP A 65 3.49 1.28 -15.49
N TYR A 66 4.30 1.54 -14.46
CA TYR A 66 5.17 0.54 -13.85
C TYR A 66 4.96 0.43 -12.34
N VAL A 67 4.90 -0.81 -11.86
CA VAL A 67 4.88 -1.13 -10.44
C VAL A 67 6.32 -1.29 -9.94
N VAL A 68 6.73 -0.38 -9.05
CA VAL A 68 8.03 -0.40 -8.39
C VAL A 68 7.87 -0.92 -6.96
N ALA A 69 8.15 -2.20 -6.78
CA ALA A 69 8.14 -2.88 -5.48
C ALA A 69 9.56 -3.07 -4.93
N LEU A 70 9.69 -2.95 -3.61
CA LEU A 70 10.87 -3.41 -2.87
C LEU A 70 10.80 -4.93 -2.76
N ASN A 71 11.84 -5.61 -3.21
CA ASN A 71 11.94 -7.04 -3.06
C ASN A 71 13.32 -7.41 -2.53
N LEU A 72 13.37 -8.35 -1.61
CA LEU A 72 14.60 -9.01 -1.24
C LEU A 72 14.99 -9.97 -2.37
N ALA A 73 15.95 -9.52 -3.19
CA ALA A 73 16.53 -10.39 -4.19
C ALA A 73 17.26 -11.55 -3.48
N PRO A 74 17.15 -12.80 -4.00
CA PRO A 74 17.91 -13.92 -3.46
C PRO A 74 19.40 -13.59 -3.40
N THR A 75 19.99 -13.66 -2.21
CA THR A 75 21.41 -13.39 -1.96
C THR A 75 22.30 -14.60 -2.25
N THR A 76 21.73 -15.74 -2.63
CA THR A 76 22.47 -16.97 -2.96
C THR A 76 23.44 -16.70 -4.12
N PRO A 77 24.77 -16.81 -3.90
CA PRO A 77 25.76 -16.62 -4.95
C PRO A 77 25.61 -17.66 -6.06
N GLN A 78 26.06 -17.33 -7.28
CA GLN A 78 25.96 -18.25 -8.42
C GLN A 78 26.71 -19.56 -8.19
N TRP A 79 27.90 -19.52 -7.57
CA TRP A 79 28.67 -20.72 -7.25
C TRP A 79 27.92 -21.68 -6.31
N LEU A 80 27.14 -21.13 -5.37
CA LEU A 80 26.38 -21.92 -4.41
C LEU A 80 25.11 -22.51 -5.05
N ARG A 81 24.48 -21.76 -5.97
CA ARG A 81 23.39 -22.28 -6.82
C ARG A 81 23.84 -23.44 -7.70
N ASN A 82 25.05 -23.35 -8.26
CA ASN A 82 25.61 -24.41 -9.12
C ASN A 82 25.83 -25.73 -8.35
N LEU A 83 25.91 -25.68 -7.01
CA LEU A 83 25.98 -26.85 -6.13
C LEU A 83 24.60 -27.35 -5.66
N GLY A 84 23.51 -26.84 -6.23
CA GLY A 84 22.14 -27.25 -5.90
C GLY A 84 21.54 -26.55 -4.68
N ALA A 85 22.23 -25.57 -4.09
CA ALA A 85 21.66 -24.82 -2.97
C ALA A 85 20.54 -23.90 -3.44
N SER A 86 19.44 -23.91 -2.70
CA SER A 86 18.29 -23.03 -2.95
C SER A 86 18.33 -21.79 -2.04
N PRO A 87 17.74 -20.65 -2.46
CA PRO A 87 17.56 -19.50 -1.59
C PRO A 87 16.83 -19.89 -0.30
N MET A 88 17.40 -19.53 0.85
CA MET A 88 16.74 -19.77 2.12
C MET A 88 15.50 -18.87 2.24
N LYS A 89 14.37 -19.47 2.62
CA LYS A 89 13.19 -18.72 3.05
C LYS A 89 13.47 -18.21 4.46
N LEU A 90 14.02 -17.01 4.54
CA LEU A 90 14.24 -16.35 5.82
C LEU A 90 12.87 -15.97 6.41
N GLY A 91 12.68 -16.21 7.71
CA GLY A 91 11.49 -15.73 8.42
C GLY A 91 11.41 -14.20 8.37
N LEU A 92 10.26 -13.63 8.73
CA LEU A 92 10.05 -12.18 8.76
C LEU A 92 11.16 -11.41 9.51
N ASP A 93 11.62 -12.00 10.62
CA ASP A 93 12.68 -11.46 11.49
C ASP A 93 14.06 -11.40 10.80
N LEU A 94 14.35 -12.36 9.94
CA LEU A 94 15.65 -12.50 9.26
C LEU A 94 15.66 -11.92 7.84
N SER A 95 14.49 -11.54 7.32
CA SER A 95 14.32 -11.00 5.96
C SER A 95 14.55 -9.48 5.88
N GLY A 96 15.10 -8.84 6.90
CA GLY A 96 15.37 -7.40 6.89
C GLY A 96 14.12 -6.52 6.99
N GLY A 97 13.03 -7.06 7.57
CA GLY A 97 11.80 -6.33 7.87
C GLY A 97 10.87 -6.14 6.67
N VAL A 98 9.60 -6.54 6.82
CA VAL A 98 8.54 -6.20 5.86
C VAL A 98 7.96 -4.85 6.30
N HIS A 99 8.05 -3.83 5.44
CA HIS A 99 7.38 -2.56 5.67
C HIS A 99 5.88 -2.76 5.45
N PHE A 100 5.15 -2.92 6.55
CA PHE A 100 3.70 -3.05 6.53
C PHE A 100 3.10 -1.64 6.55
N LEU A 101 2.55 -1.21 5.40
CA LEU A 101 1.82 0.06 5.33
C LEU A 101 0.38 -0.20 5.78
N LEU A 102 0.03 0.27 6.96
CA LEU A 102 -1.35 0.27 7.47
C LEU A 102 -1.99 1.62 7.14
N GLU A 103 -2.86 1.64 6.15
CA GLU A 103 -3.71 2.78 5.86
C GLU A 103 -5.05 2.61 6.59
N VAL A 104 -5.43 3.64 7.34
CA VAL A 104 -6.74 3.68 8.01
C VAL A 104 -7.75 4.26 7.03
N ASP A 105 -8.77 3.47 6.69
CA ASP A 105 -9.93 3.92 5.92
C ASP A 105 -10.79 4.84 6.79
N MET A 106 -10.54 6.15 6.68
CA MET A 106 -11.21 7.17 7.48
C MET A 106 -12.71 7.24 7.21
N ASP A 107 -13.15 6.95 5.99
CA ASP A 107 -14.57 6.94 5.64
C ASP A 107 -15.31 5.83 6.39
N LYS A 108 -14.73 4.62 6.42
CA LYS A 108 -15.26 3.51 7.23
C LYS A 108 -15.20 3.80 8.72
N ALA A 109 -14.13 4.43 9.20
CA ALA A 109 -14.00 4.80 10.61
C ALA A 109 -15.07 5.81 11.03
N MET A 110 -15.35 6.80 10.19
CA MET A 110 -16.41 7.79 10.40
C MET A 110 -17.80 7.16 10.35
N ALA A 111 -18.07 6.29 9.37
CA ALA A 111 -19.34 5.56 9.28
C ALA A 111 -19.58 4.67 10.51
N ALA A 112 -18.55 3.96 10.97
CA ALA A 112 -18.63 3.16 12.19
C ALA A 112 -18.89 4.03 13.43
N ARG A 113 -18.23 5.19 13.54
CA ARG A 113 -18.42 6.13 14.65
C ARG A 113 -19.83 6.71 14.66
N LEU A 114 -20.36 7.09 13.49
CA LEU A 114 -21.72 7.60 13.34
C LEU A 114 -22.77 6.58 13.78
N LYS A 115 -22.56 5.30 13.46
CA LYS A 115 -23.44 4.20 13.89
C LYS A 115 -23.44 4.01 15.41
N VAL A 116 -22.29 4.19 16.06
CA VAL A 116 -22.20 4.17 17.54
C VAL A 116 -23.02 5.31 18.14
N TYR A 117 -22.83 6.54 17.64
CA TYR A 117 -23.59 7.70 18.12
C TYR A 117 -25.10 7.56 17.88
N GLU A 118 -25.51 7.00 16.75
CA GLU A 118 -26.92 6.72 16.50
C GLU A 118 -27.50 5.76 17.56
N GLY A 119 -26.74 4.72 17.93
CA GLY A 119 -27.13 3.79 19.00
C GLY A 119 -27.25 4.48 20.35
N GLU A 120 -26.29 5.34 20.70
CA GLU A 120 -26.28 6.09 21.96
C GLU A 120 -27.47 7.06 22.06
N VAL A 121 -27.75 7.82 21.00
CA VAL A 121 -28.89 8.75 20.95
C VAL A 121 -30.21 7.99 21.07
N LYS A 122 -30.39 6.88 20.35
CA LYS A 122 -31.59 6.04 20.46
C LYS A 122 -31.75 5.46 21.86
N SER A 123 -30.66 5.07 22.50
CA SER A 123 -30.66 4.57 23.89
C SER A 123 -31.11 5.67 24.87
N LEU A 124 -30.58 6.88 24.72
CA LEU A 124 -30.94 8.03 25.55
C LEU A 124 -32.42 8.40 25.41
N LEU A 125 -32.94 8.49 24.19
CA LEU A 125 -34.36 8.79 23.93
C LEU A 125 -35.28 7.73 24.55
N ARG A 126 -34.89 6.45 24.49
CA ARG A 126 -35.65 5.37 25.17
C ARG A 126 -35.62 5.51 26.68
N LYS A 127 -34.48 5.90 27.26
CA LYS A 127 -34.33 6.12 28.70
C LYS A 127 -35.23 7.26 29.18
N GLU A 128 -35.27 8.36 28.45
CA GLU A 128 -36.13 9.52 28.72
C GLU A 128 -37.59 9.32 28.27
N ARG A 129 -37.95 8.13 27.77
CA ARG A 129 -39.29 7.78 27.26
C ARG A 129 -39.79 8.70 26.13
N VAL A 130 -38.89 9.36 25.41
CA VAL A 130 -39.20 10.18 24.25
C VAL A 130 -39.47 9.28 23.04
N ARG A 131 -40.64 9.41 22.44
CA ARG A 131 -41.02 8.63 21.25
C ARG A 131 -40.37 9.23 20.01
N TYR A 132 -39.64 8.41 19.26
CA TYR A 132 -38.97 8.81 18.03
C TYR A 132 -39.26 7.83 16.89
N ARG A 133 -39.14 8.32 15.65
CA ARG A 133 -39.11 7.52 14.41
C ARG A 133 -37.71 7.57 13.82
N SER A 134 -37.17 6.40 13.47
CA SER A 134 -35.92 6.32 12.74
C SER A 134 -36.19 6.69 11.28
N LEU A 135 -35.43 7.64 10.74
CA LEU A 135 -35.48 8.00 9.32
C LEU A 135 -34.25 7.43 8.60
N PRO A 136 -34.32 7.26 7.26
CA PRO A 136 -33.15 6.89 6.47
C PRO A 136 -32.00 7.87 6.72
N GLN A 137 -30.79 7.34 6.76
CA GLN A 137 -29.59 8.15 6.92
C GLN A 137 -29.39 9.02 5.65
N GLN A 138 -29.05 10.29 5.85
CA GLN A 138 -28.81 11.23 4.74
C GLN A 138 -27.45 11.91 4.96
N ASP A 139 -26.59 11.88 3.96
CA ASP A 139 -25.32 12.62 3.89
C ASP A 139 -24.41 12.50 5.13
N GLY A 140 -24.33 11.31 5.73
CA GLY A 140 -23.50 11.08 6.92
C GLY A 140 -24.04 11.74 8.21
N GLY A 141 -25.30 12.14 8.22
CA GLY A 141 -26.02 12.62 9.40
C GLY A 141 -26.99 11.58 9.98
N ILE A 142 -27.28 11.68 11.28
CA ILE A 142 -28.33 10.90 11.94
C ILE A 142 -29.64 11.70 11.85
N GLN A 143 -30.70 11.10 11.31
CA GLN A 143 -32.03 11.72 11.26
C GLN A 143 -33.03 11.01 12.17
N LEU A 144 -33.75 11.81 12.94
CA LEU A 144 -34.79 11.36 13.86
C LEU A 144 -36.04 12.21 13.67
N GLY A 145 -37.18 11.56 13.55
CA GLY A 145 -38.49 12.22 13.49
C GLY A 145 -39.17 12.17 14.86
N PHE A 146 -39.66 13.30 15.33
CA PHE A 146 -40.46 13.43 16.55
C PHE A 146 -41.92 13.70 16.20
N SER A 147 -42.85 13.28 17.07
CA SER A 147 -44.28 13.38 16.80
C SER A 147 -44.91 14.68 17.31
N ASP A 148 -44.25 15.36 18.24
CA ASP A 148 -44.68 16.62 18.84
C ASP A 148 -43.45 17.53 19.05
N ASP A 149 -43.68 18.85 19.05
CA ASP A 149 -42.61 19.85 19.21
C ASP A 149 -42.00 19.82 20.63
N GLN A 150 -42.74 19.36 21.64
CA GLN A 150 -42.22 19.22 23.00
C GLN A 150 -41.16 18.11 23.12
N SER A 151 -41.22 17.08 22.29
CA SER A 151 -40.22 16.01 22.22
C SER A 151 -39.00 16.37 21.37
N ARG A 152 -39.05 17.49 20.65
CA ARG A 152 -37.97 17.98 19.78
C ARG A 152 -37.00 18.90 20.51
N GLU A 153 -37.48 19.67 21.49
CA GLU A 153 -36.66 20.51 22.39
C GLU A 153 -36.03 19.72 23.53
#